data_AF-A0A9X3SHH7-F1
#
_entry.id   AF-A0A9X3SHH7-F1
#
_cell.length_a   1.000
_cell.length_b   1.000
_cell.length_c   1.000
_cell.angle_alpha   90.00
_cell.angle_beta   90.00
_cell.angle_gamma   90.00
#
_symmetry.space_group_name_H-M   'P 1'
#
loop_
_entity.id
_entity.type
_entity.pdbx_description
1 polymer ?
#
loop_
_entity_poly.entity_id
_entity_poly.type
_entity_poly.pdbx_seq_one_letter_code
_entity_poly.pdbx_strand_id
1 'polypeptide(L)'
;MLPLKRILIGFWAMYFSIVALSNAIDLLDSIGALHWTFLDSTNYDFMRGIVKIYDVGPTLTKLLLLGAFAVETVGAVLFWQALLGGRRVREALAWSALVWTAFVFMTEFFIAYTSESTFRELLMLTIGTALAVELLPD
;
A
#
# COMPACT_ATOMS: atom_id res chain seq x y z
N MET A 1 -20.68 -2.95 15.04
CA MET A 1 -19.21 -2.88 14.92
C MET A 1 -18.67 -2.00 16.03
N LEU A 2 -18.11 -2.67 17.04
CA LEU A 2 -17.40 -2.11 18.18
C LEU A 2 -16.48 -0.93 17.80
N PRO A 3 -16.34 0.11 18.65
CA PRO A 3 -15.47 1.26 18.38
C PRO A 3 -14.04 0.87 18.02
N LEU A 4 -13.49 -0.16 18.68
CA LEU A 4 -12.15 -0.65 18.39
C LEU A 4 -12.01 -1.18 16.96
N LYS A 5 -12.97 -1.98 16.47
CA LYS A 5 -12.97 -2.47 15.08
C LYS A 5 -13.03 -1.30 14.10
N ARG A 6 -13.81 -0.25 14.40
CA ARG A 6 -13.87 0.98 13.58
C ARG A 6 -12.55 1.72 13.53
N ILE A 7 -11.86 1.83 14.67
CA ILE A 7 -10.53 2.46 14.72
C ILE A 7 -9.53 1.68 13.89
N LEU A 8 -9.51 0.35 13.99
CA LEU A 8 -8.59 -0.49 13.23
C LEU A 8 -8.84 -0.40 11.71
N ILE A 9 -10.10 -0.44 11.27
CA ILE A 9 -10.46 -0.26 9.86
C ILE A 9 -10.17 1.18 9.39
N GLY A 10 -10.41 2.17 10.25
CA GLY A 10 -10.09 3.57 9.97
C GLY A 10 -8.60 3.83 9.82
N PHE A 11 -7.75 3.14 10.61
CA PHE A 11 -6.30 3.18 10.44
C PHE A 11 -5.90 2.74 9.03
N TRP A 12 -6.39 1.60 8.57
CA TRP A 12 -6.07 1.10 7.22
C TRP A 12 -6.62 1.99 6.11
N ALA A 13 -7.82 2.56 6.28
CA ALA A 13 -8.39 3.52 5.34
C ALA A 13 -7.45 4.74 5.17
N MET A 14 -7.01 5.32 6.28
CA MET A 14 -6.09 6.46 6.27
C MET A 14 -4.71 6.08 5.73
N TYR A 15 -4.16 4.93 6.14
CA TYR A 15 -2.86 4.47 5.71
C TYR A 15 -2.80 4.31 4.19
N PHE A 16 -3.70 3.52 3.60
CA PHE A 16 -3.75 3.33 2.15
C PHE A 16 -4.04 4.65 1.40
N SER A 17 -4.86 5.54 1.96
CA SER A 17 -5.07 6.87 1.36
C SER A 17 -3.79 7.69 1.31
N ILE A 18 -3.00 7.72 2.39
CA ILE A 18 -1.74 8.47 2.42
C ILE A 18 -0.75 7.88 1.42
N VAL A 19 -0.57 6.55 1.40
CA VAL A 19 0.38 5.90 0.48
C VAL A 19 -0.04 6.12 -0.99
N ALA A 20 -1.33 5.97 -1.31
CA ALA A 20 -1.83 6.22 -2.65
C ALA A 20 -1.66 7.69 -3.07
N LEU A 21 -1.95 8.64 -2.17
CA LEU A 21 -1.77 10.08 -2.45
C LEU A 21 -0.29 10.41 -2.67
N SER A 22 0.61 9.89 -1.84
CA SER A 22 2.04 10.16 -1.99
C SER A 22 2.60 9.56 -3.28
N ASN A 23 2.21 8.33 -3.62
CA ASN A 23 2.62 7.70 -4.88
C ASN A 23 2.01 8.39 -6.11
N ALA A 24 0.81 8.96 -6.00
CA ALA A 24 0.24 9.75 -7.07
C ALA A 24 1.05 11.03 -7.33
N ILE A 25 1.48 11.71 -6.27
CA ILE A 25 2.27 12.94 -6.37
C ILE A 25 3.66 12.64 -6.95
N ASP A 26 4.31 11.60 -6.44
CA ASP A 26 5.60 11.11 -6.95
C ASP A 26 5.51 10.67 -8.42
N LEU A 27 4.42 10.01 -8.82
CA LEU A 27 4.19 9.68 -10.23
C LEU A 27 4.05 10.94 -11.10
N LEU A 28 3.31 11.95 -10.64
CA LEU A 28 3.16 13.23 -11.34
C LEU A 28 4.49 14.01 -11.42
N ASP A 29 5.31 13.94 -10.37
CA ASP A 29 6.66 14.51 -10.34
C ASP A 29 7.57 13.82 -11.36
N SER A 30 7.54 12.48 -11.41
CA SER A 30 8.37 11.68 -12.33
C SER A 30 8.10 11.96 -13.82
N ILE A 31 6.93 12.52 -14.16
CA ILE A 31 6.55 12.92 -15.52
C ILE A 31 6.65 14.44 -15.76
N GLY A 32 7.09 15.21 -14.76
CA GLY A 32 7.23 16.67 -14.83
C GLY A 32 5.91 17.44 -14.81
N ALA A 33 4.83 16.83 -14.31
CA ALA A 33 3.50 17.44 -14.27
C ALA A 33 3.24 18.23 -12.98
N LEU A 34 3.88 17.85 -11.87
CA LEU A 34 3.72 18.51 -10.57
C LEU A 34 4.99 18.33 -9.74
N HIS A 35 5.55 19.41 -9.21
CA HIS A 35 6.66 19.34 -8.26
C HIS A 35 6.18 19.71 -6.86
N TRP A 36 6.07 18.74 -5.96
CA TRP A 36 5.58 18.98 -4.60
C TRP A 36 6.26 18.13 -3.53
N THR A 37 7.11 18.75 -2.71
CA THR A 37 7.99 18.07 -1.76
C THR A 37 7.31 17.55 -0.49
N PHE A 38 6.13 18.06 -0.12
CA PHE A 38 5.52 17.73 1.19
C PHE A 38 4.94 16.31 1.25
N LEU A 39 4.39 15.81 0.14
CA LEU A 39 3.76 14.49 0.05
C LEU A 39 4.45 13.60 -1.00
N ASP A 40 5.63 13.99 -1.47
CA ASP A 40 6.44 13.14 -2.34
C ASP A 40 6.98 11.94 -1.54
N SER A 41 6.62 10.73 -1.96
CA SER A 41 7.10 9.51 -1.32
C SER A 41 8.56 9.20 -1.61
N THR A 42 9.16 9.80 -2.64
CA THR A 42 10.48 9.43 -3.20
C THR A 42 10.57 7.96 -3.65
N ASN A 43 9.42 7.33 -3.83
CA ASN A 43 9.24 5.92 -4.18
C ASN A 43 9.66 5.66 -5.64
N TYR A 44 9.51 6.63 -6.56
CA TYR A 44 10.05 6.52 -7.91
C TYR A 44 11.57 6.30 -7.89
N ASP A 45 12.30 7.17 -7.18
CA ASP A 45 13.76 7.10 -7.10
C ASP A 45 14.23 5.86 -6.34
N PHE A 46 13.51 5.49 -5.29
CA PHE A 46 13.74 4.25 -4.56
C PHE A 46 13.55 3.00 -5.45
N MET A 47 12.42 2.89 -6.17
CA MET A 47 12.15 1.81 -7.12
C MET A 47 13.17 1.79 -8.25
N ARG A 48 13.58 2.96 -8.75
CA ARG A 48 14.63 3.08 -9.76
C ARG A 48 15.96 2.51 -9.27
N GLY A 49 16.30 2.76 -7.99
CA GLY A 49 17.46 2.17 -7.34
C GLY A 49 17.40 0.64 -7.32
N ILE A 50 16.24 0.08 -6.97
CA ILE A 50 16.01 -1.37 -6.95
C ILE A 50 16.17 -1.99 -8.33
N VAL A 51 15.47 -1.47 -9.33
CA VAL A 51 15.41 -2.14 -10.65
C VAL A 51 16.65 -1.90 -11.51
N LYS A 52 17.54 -0.99 -11.09
CA LYS A 52 18.78 -0.66 -11.81
C LYS A 52 19.66 -1.88 -12.12
N ILE A 53 19.65 -2.89 -11.25
CA ILE A 53 20.43 -4.12 -11.46
C ILE A 53 20.00 -4.91 -12.71
N TYR A 54 18.79 -4.66 -13.21
CA TYR A 54 18.23 -5.29 -14.41
C TYR A 54 18.36 -4.42 -15.67
N ASP A 55 19.07 -3.28 -15.59
CA ASP A 55 19.25 -2.32 -16.68
C ASP A 55 17.93 -1.87 -17.35
N VAL A 56 16.86 -1.78 -16.55
CA VAL A 56 15.55 -1.35 -17.05
C VAL A 56 15.45 0.17 -17.06
N GLY A 57 14.89 0.70 -18.14
CA GLY A 57 14.71 2.13 -18.33
C GLY A 57 13.64 2.74 -17.42
N PRO A 58 13.57 4.09 -17.36
CA PRO A 58 12.64 4.83 -16.50
C PRO A 58 11.17 4.52 -16.77
N THR A 59 10.83 4.10 -17.99
CA THR A 59 9.47 3.71 -18.37
C THR A 59 8.95 2.54 -17.52
N LEU A 60 9.76 1.51 -17.29
CA LEU A 60 9.32 0.36 -16.49
C LEU A 60 9.13 0.77 -15.02
N THR A 61 10.02 1.57 -14.47
CA THR A 61 9.87 2.11 -13.10
C THR A 61 8.58 2.90 -12.93
N LYS A 62 8.22 3.74 -13.92
CA LYS A 62 6.93 4.48 -13.89
C LYS A 62 5.73 3.54 -13.95
N LEU A 63 5.80 2.46 -14.72
CA LEU A 63 4.74 1.45 -14.76
C LEU A 63 4.59 0.71 -13.44
N LEU A 64 5.70 0.39 -12.76
CA LEU A 64 5.69 -0.21 -11.43
C LEU A 64 5.09 0.73 -10.39
N LEU A 65 5.47 2.01 -10.41
CA LEU A 65 4.91 3.03 -9.53
C LEU A 65 3.41 3.25 -9.79
N LEU A 66 3.00 3.32 -11.05
CA LEU A 66 1.58 3.38 -11.43
C LEU A 66 0.82 2.15 -10.92
N GLY A 67 1.42 0.96 -10.99
CA GLY A 67 0.87 -0.27 -10.45
C GLY A 67 0.68 -0.21 -8.93
N ALA A 68 1.70 0.25 -8.19
CA ALA A 68 1.63 0.43 -6.75
C ALA A 68 0.51 1.42 -6.37
N PHE A 69 0.50 2.61 -7.00
CA PHE A 69 -0.55 3.60 -6.82
C PHE A 69 -1.96 3.04 -7.05
N ALA A 70 -2.15 2.30 -8.15
CA ALA A 70 -3.45 1.73 -8.47
C ALA A 70 -3.90 0.70 -7.41
N VAL A 71 -3.01 -0.18 -6.99
CA VAL A 71 -3.28 -1.22 -5.99
C VAL A 71 -3.61 -0.61 -4.61
N GLU A 72 -2.89 0.43 -4.22
CA GLU A 72 -3.12 1.15 -2.96
C GLU A 72 -4.42 1.94 -3.00
N THR A 73 -4.74 2.55 -4.14
CA THR A 73 -6.02 3.26 -4.35
C THR A 73 -7.20 2.31 -4.18
N VAL A 74 -7.11 1.09 -4.73
CA VAL A 74 -8.15 0.05 -4.52
C VAL A 74 -8.27 -0.28 -3.03
N GLY A 75 -7.14 -0.43 -2.32
CA GLY A 75 -7.12 -0.65 -0.88
C GLY A 75 -7.83 0.47 -0.12
N ALA A 76 -7.47 1.73 -0.40
CA ALA A 76 -8.08 2.89 0.21
C ALA A 76 -9.61 2.89 0.02
N VAL A 77 -10.08 2.68 -1.21
CA VAL A 77 -11.52 2.63 -1.53
C VAL A 77 -12.22 1.50 -0.76
N LEU A 78 -11.64 0.30 -0.71
CA LEU A 78 -12.22 -0.83 0.02
C LEU A 78 -12.32 -0.54 1.53
N PHE A 79 -11.27 0.02 2.13
CA PHE A 79 -11.29 0.35 3.56
C PHE A 79 -12.23 1.50 3.91
N TRP A 80 -12.38 2.51 3.04
CA TRP A 80 -13.40 3.54 3.23
C TRP A 80 -14.82 2.98 3.12
N GLN A 81 -15.07 2.07 2.18
CA GLN A 81 -16.35 1.37 2.08
C GLN A 81 -16.64 0.51 3.33
N ALA A 82 -15.61 -0.15 3.86
CA ALA A 82 -15.69 -0.91 5.11
C ALA A 82 -15.99 -0.02 6.32
N LEU A 83 -15.32 1.13 6.42
CA LEU A 83 -15.48 2.06 7.53
C LEU A 83 -16.85 2.74 7.55
N LEU A 84 -17.27 3.30 6.41
CA LEU A 84 -18.49 4.12 6.31
C LEU A 84 -19.74 3.27 6.11
N GLY A 85 -19.63 2.19 5.33
CA GLY A 85 -20.75 1.34 4.98
C GLY A 85 -20.91 0.10 5.87
N GLY A 86 -19.93 -0.21 6.72
CA GLY A 86 -19.94 -1.41 7.58
C GLY A 86 -19.96 -2.73 6.81
N ARG A 87 -19.69 -2.71 5.50
CA ARG A 87 -19.72 -3.86 4.59
C ARG A 87 -18.36 -4.06 3.95
N ARG A 88 -18.06 -5.28 3.48
CA ARG A 88 -16.80 -5.59 2.78
C ARG A 88 -15.53 -5.53 3.62
N VAL A 89 -15.65 -5.62 4.96
CA VAL A 89 -14.50 -5.57 5.88
C VAL A 89 -13.53 -6.71 5.59
N ARG A 90 -14.05 -7.92 5.34
CA ARG A 90 -13.25 -9.11 5.03
C ARG A 90 -12.51 -8.95 3.70
N GLU A 91 -13.18 -8.41 2.67
CA GLU A 91 -12.60 -8.17 1.36
C GLU A 91 -11.50 -7.10 1.40
N ALA A 92 -11.68 -6.03 2.18
CA ALA A 92 -10.66 -5.00 2.38
C ALA A 92 -9.40 -5.58 3.06
N LEU A 93 -9.59 -6.40 4.10
CA LEU A 93 -8.48 -7.06 4.79
C LEU A 93 -7.79 -8.13 3.93
N ALA A 94 -8.56 -8.90 3.15
CA ALA A 94 -8.01 -9.86 2.21
C ALA A 94 -7.19 -9.17 1.11
N TRP A 95 -7.67 -8.03 0.61
CA TRP A 95 -6.91 -7.18 -0.31
C TRP A 95 -5.60 -6.71 0.32
N SER A 96 -5.65 -6.14 1.52
CA SER A 96 -4.44 -5.70 2.26
C SER A 96 -3.43 -6.84 2.40
N ALA A 97 -3.89 -8.04 2.78
CA ALA A 97 -3.02 -9.20 2.94
C ALA A 97 -2.39 -9.62 1.61
N LEU A 98 -3.15 -9.60 0.52
CA LEU A 98 -2.65 -9.87 -0.83
C LEU A 98 -1.59 -8.85 -1.25
N VAL A 99 -1.82 -7.56 -1.03
CA VAL A 99 -0.87 -6.49 -1.37
C VAL A 99 0.46 -6.68 -0.64
N TRP A 100 0.44 -6.84 0.68
CA TRP A 100 1.68 -6.97 1.44
C TRP A 100 2.39 -8.29 1.16
N THR A 101 1.65 -9.37 0.92
CA THR A 101 2.24 -10.64 0.44
C THR A 101 2.93 -10.43 -0.91
N ALA A 102 2.27 -9.78 -1.86
CA ALA A 102 2.87 -9.49 -3.17
C ALA A 102 4.14 -8.66 -3.02
N PHE A 103 4.16 -7.64 -2.18
CA PHE A 103 5.37 -6.82 -1.94
C PHE A 103 6.52 -7.62 -1.32
N VAL A 104 6.24 -8.56 -0.40
CA VAL A 104 7.26 -9.51 0.09
C VAL A 104 7.82 -10.39 -1.04
N PHE A 105 6.96 -10.89 -1.95
CA PHE A 105 7.46 -11.62 -3.13
C PHE A 105 8.25 -10.72 -4.07
N MET A 106 7.85 -9.45 -4.23
CA MET A 106 8.59 -8.51 -5.08
C MET A 106 9.97 -8.18 -4.51
N THR A 107 10.16 -8.19 -3.18
CA THR A 107 11.50 -8.00 -2.61
C THR A 107 12.44 -9.16 -2.94
N GLU A 108 11.93 -10.39 -3.05
CA GLU A 108 12.71 -11.52 -3.56
C GLU A 108 13.00 -11.35 -5.06
N PHE A 109 11.97 -11.08 -5.87
CA PHE A 109 12.10 -10.93 -7.32
C PHE A 109 13.08 -9.82 -7.71
N PHE A 110 13.10 -8.70 -6.98
CA PHE A 110 13.98 -7.58 -7.27
C PHE A 110 15.23 -7.51 -6.40
N ILE A 111 15.50 -8.51 -5.55
CA ILE A 111 16.68 -8.53 -4.66
C ILE A 111 16.72 -7.29 -3.73
N ALA A 112 15.55 -6.85 -3.27
CA ALA A 112 15.35 -5.65 -2.44
C ALA A 112 15.20 -6.01 -0.94
N TYR A 113 16.05 -6.90 -0.43
CA TYR A 113 15.92 -7.50 0.91
C TYR A 113 15.90 -6.48 2.06
N THR A 114 16.55 -5.34 1.90
CA THR A 114 16.57 -4.27 2.91
C THR A 114 15.20 -3.68 3.19
N SER A 115 14.23 -3.90 2.31
CA SER A 115 12.87 -3.35 2.40
C SER A 115 11.82 -4.37 2.77
N GLU A 116 12.18 -5.66 2.83
CA GLU A 116 11.25 -6.75 3.12
C GLU A 116 10.59 -6.61 4.50
N SER A 117 11.35 -6.18 5.52
CA SER A 117 10.86 -6.13 6.90
C SER A 117 9.61 -5.28 7.05
N THR A 118 9.56 -4.12 6.39
CA THR A 118 8.39 -3.22 6.41
C THR A 118 7.15 -3.91 5.85
N PHE A 119 7.25 -4.61 4.71
CA PHE A 119 6.10 -5.30 4.11
C PHE A 119 5.65 -6.50 4.95
N ARG A 120 6.59 -7.23 5.55
CA ARG A 120 6.28 -8.32 6.49
C ARG A 120 5.56 -7.79 7.72
N GLU A 121 5.98 -6.65 8.28
CA GLU A 121 5.32 -6.01 9.41
C GLU A 121 3.90 -5.56 9.06
N LEU A 122 3.68 -4.95 7.90
CA LEU A 122 2.34 -4.56 7.43
C LEU A 122 1.43 -5.77 7.19
N LEU A 123 1.98 -6.87 6.68
CA LEU A 123 1.26 -8.14 6.56
C LEU A 123 0.85 -8.68 7.94
N MET A 124 1.77 -8.70 8.91
CA MET A 124 1.48 -9.13 10.28
C MET A 124 0.42 -8.24 10.94
N LEU A 125 0.48 -6.92 10.77
CA LEU A 125 -0.54 -5.98 11.27
C LEU A 125 -1.90 -6.21 10.60
N THR A 126 -1.91 -6.54 9.30
CA THR A 126 -3.15 -6.87 8.58
C THR A 126 -3.78 -8.14 9.15
N ILE A 127 -2.99 -9.19 9.35
CA ILE A 127 -3.45 -10.45 9.94
C ILE A 127 -3.97 -10.21 11.37
N GLY A 128 -3.22 -9.45 12.18
CA GLY A 128 -3.64 -9.07 13.53
C GLY A 128 -4.96 -8.30 13.53
N THR A 129 -5.14 -7.38 12.58
CA THR A 129 -6.41 -6.65 12.41
C THR A 129 -7.54 -7.60 12.02
N ALA A 130 -7.30 -8.54 11.10
CA ALA A 130 -8.30 -9.51 10.67
C ALA A 130 -8.74 -10.43 11.82
N LEU A 131 -7.79 -10.91 12.63
CA LEU A 131 -8.09 -11.69 13.82
C LEU A 131 -8.90 -10.86 14.84
N ALA A 132 -8.52 -9.60 15.08
CA ALA A 132 -9.27 -8.73 15.98
C ALA A 132 -10.71 -8.48 15.50
N VAL A 133 -10.92 -8.30 14.19
CA VAL A 133 -12.26 -8.13 13.61
C VAL A 133 -13.12 -9.38 13.77
N GLU A 134 -12.54 -10.56 13.60
CA GLU A 134 -13.27 -11.84 13.65
C GLU A 134 -13.53 -12.32 15.09
N LEU A 135 -12.56 -12.15 15.99
CA LEU A 135 -12.61 -12.73 17.34
C LEU A 135 -13.27 -11.82 18.39
N LEU A 136 -13.25 -10.49 18.19
CA LEU A 136 -13.88 -9.58 19.14
C LEU A 136 -15.41 -9.54 18.92
N PRO A 137 -16.21 -9.44 20.00
CA PRO A 137 -17.65 -9.23 19.88
C PRO A 137 -17.96 -7.87 19.22
N ASP A 138 -19.18 -7.75 18.70
CA ASP A 138 -19.66 -6.55 18.01
C ASP A 138 -20.19 -5.44 18.91
#